data_AF-A0A182XG87-F1
#
_entry.id   AF-A0A182XG87-F1
#
_cell.length_a   1.000
_cell.length_b   1.000
_cell.length_c   1.000
_cell.angle_alpha   90.00
_cell.angle_beta   90.00
_cell.angle_gamma   90.00
#
_symmetry.space_group_name_H-M   'P 1'
#
loop_
_entity.id
_entity.type
_entity.pdbx_description
1 polymer ?
#
loop_
_entity_poly.entity_id
_entity_poly.type
_entity_poly.pdbx_seq_one_letter_code
_entity_poly.pdbx_strand_id
1 'polypeptide(L)'
;HDVARDATGAFRSRSSKIWDPHPEYELNVFGIRMHIKLSHDGEFIHKDMKVTHFFPNETLRKPEDHEESRWLQGCYYKGSVVGDAQSNVRVSLCEG
;
A
#
# COMPACT_ATOMS: atom_id res chain seq x y z
N HIS A 1 28.28 -14.04 -7.04
CA HIS A 1 27.28 -12.96 -7.20
C HIS A 1 26.05 -13.41 -6.46
N ASP A 2 25.87 -12.96 -5.22
CA ASP A 2 24.69 -13.30 -4.44
C ASP A 2 23.51 -12.46 -4.92
N VAL A 3 22.50 -13.15 -5.44
CA VAL A 3 21.18 -12.55 -5.66
C VAL A 3 20.60 -12.33 -4.27
N ALA A 4 20.57 -11.08 -3.83
CA ALA A 4 19.78 -10.69 -2.68
C ALA A 4 18.33 -11.11 -2.96
N ARG A 5 17.84 -12.12 -2.24
CA ARG A 5 16.41 -12.41 -2.19
C ARG A 5 15.77 -11.27 -1.42
N ASP A 6 15.16 -10.35 -2.15
CA ASP A 6 14.30 -9.34 -1.55
C ASP A 6 13.24 -10.07 -0.72
N ALA A 7 13.34 -9.91 0.59
CA ALA A 7 12.44 -10.53 1.55
C ALA A 7 11.11 -9.76 1.55
N THR A 8 10.29 -10.00 0.52
CA THR A 8 8.97 -9.40 0.37
C THR A 8 8.15 -9.67 1.65
N GLY A 9 7.56 -8.62 2.22
CA GLY A 9 6.76 -8.71 3.45
C GLY A 9 7.52 -8.77 4.78
N ALA A 10 8.85 -8.60 4.84
CA ALA A 10 9.53 -8.39 6.12
C ALA A 10 9.22 -6.98 6.69
N PHE A 11 8.86 -6.90 7.98
CA PHE A 11 8.57 -5.62 8.67
C PHE A 11 9.81 -4.71 8.70
N ARG A 12 9.84 -3.70 7.82
CA ARG A 12 10.88 -2.67 7.76
C ARG A 12 10.49 -1.44 8.57
N SER A 13 11.48 -0.60 8.92
CA SER A 13 11.22 0.59 9.73
C SER A 13 10.41 1.64 8.97
N ARG A 14 9.51 2.32 9.70
CA ARG A 14 8.64 3.43 9.27
C ARG A 14 9.36 4.59 8.55
N SER A 15 10.69 4.64 8.66
CA SER A 15 11.60 5.59 8.00
C SER A 15 11.98 5.25 6.54
N SER A 16 11.56 4.11 6.01
CA SER A 16 11.87 3.69 4.63
C SER A 16 11.05 4.49 3.61
N LYS A 17 11.71 5.12 2.62
CA LYS A 17 11.02 5.96 1.60
C LYS A 17 10.17 5.17 0.60
N ILE A 18 10.56 3.93 0.32
CA ILE A 18 9.84 2.95 -0.49
C ILE A 18 9.95 1.65 0.31
N TRP A 19 8.85 0.94 0.48
CA TRP A 19 8.78 -0.29 1.29
C TRP A 19 9.40 -1.47 0.55
N ASP A 20 8.94 -1.68 -0.68
CA ASP A 20 9.38 -2.69 -1.63
C ASP A 20 9.07 -2.12 -3.02
N PRO A 21 10.02 -1.98 -3.96
CA PRO A 21 9.76 -1.37 -5.26
C PRO A 21 8.81 -2.21 -6.14
N HIS A 22 8.77 -3.54 -5.98
CA HIS A 22 7.96 -4.45 -6.80
C HIS A 22 7.43 -5.63 -5.96
N PRO A 23 6.51 -5.39 -5.01
CA PRO A 23 6.07 -6.43 -4.10
C PRO A 23 5.28 -7.53 -4.84
N GLU A 24 5.67 -8.78 -4.60
CA GLU A 24 5.11 -9.99 -5.23
C GLU A 24 4.63 -10.96 -4.16
N TYR A 25 3.33 -11.28 -4.17
CA TYR A 25 2.66 -12.07 -3.12
C TYR A 25 1.94 -13.30 -3.70
N GLU A 26 2.12 -14.45 -3.07
CA GLU A 26 1.27 -15.63 -3.27
C GLU A 26 0.38 -15.84 -2.05
N LEU A 27 -0.94 -15.93 -2.27
CA LEU A 27 -1.95 -16.06 -1.24
C LEU A 27 -2.89 -17.22 -1.56
N ASN A 28 -3.36 -17.95 -0.55
CA ASN A 28 -4.43 -18.94 -0.70
C ASN A 28 -5.72 -18.37 -0.09
N VAL A 29 -6.67 -17.94 -0.92
CA VAL A 29 -7.91 -17.29 -0.49
C VAL A 29 -9.09 -18.02 -1.12
N PHE A 30 -10.08 -18.42 -0.30
CA PHE A 30 -11.24 -19.22 -0.74
C PHE A 30 -10.87 -20.53 -1.47
N GLY A 31 -9.71 -21.12 -1.16
CA GLY A 31 -9.18 -22.31 -1.84
C GLY A 31 -8.50 -22.04 -3.20
N ILE A 32 -8.42 -20.77 -3.61
CA ILE A 32 -7.76 -20.34 -4.85
C ILE A 32 -6.36 -19.82 -4.50
N ARG A 33 -5.33 -20.32 -5.19
CA ARG A 33 -3.98 -19.76 -5.13
C ARG A 33 -3.92 -18.53 -6.04
N MET A 34 -3.89 -17.35 -5.43
CA MET A 34 -3.77 -16.05 -6.10
C MET A 34 -2.31 -15.61 -6.07
N HIS A 35 -1.81 -15.15 -7.21
CA HIS A 35 -0.50 -14.52 -7.33
C HIS A 35 -0.74 -13.06 -7.68
N ILE A 36 -0.33 -12.14 -6.81
CA ILE A 36 -0.52 -10.70 -6.95
C ILE A 36 0.83 -10.05 -7.24
N LYS A 37 0.90 -9.24 -8.30
CA LYS A 37 2.05 -8.37 -8.60
C LYS A 37 1.66 -6.92 -8.36
N LEU A 38 2.45 -6.22 -7.56
CA LEU A 38 2.21 -4.84 -7.18
C LEU A 38 3.29 -3.89 -7.73
N SER A 39 2.92 -2.62 -7.79
CA SER A 39 3.76 -1.49 -8.15
C SER A 39 3.38 -0.28 -7.29
N HIS A 40 4.36 0.54 -6.93
CA HIS A 40 4.14 1.73 -6.09
C HIS A 40 3.15 2.72 -6.74
N ASP A 41 2.21 3.26 -5.95
CA ASP A 41 1.12 4.14 -6.39
C ASP A 41 1.13 5.48 -5.64
N GLY A 42 2.22 6.24 -5.78
CA GLY A 42 2.42 7.54 -5.10
C GLY A 42 1.42 8.65 -5.48
N GLU A 43 0.51 8.40 -6.41
CA GLU A 43 -0.56 9.33 -6.80
C GLU A 43 -1.92 8.98 -6.16
N PHE A 44 -2.02 7.90 -5.38
CA PHE A 44 -3.27 7.43 -4.78
C PHE A 44 -3.89 8.45 -3.82
N ILE A 45 -3.09 9.07 -2.94
CA ILE A 45 -3.53 10.21 -2.12
C ILE A 45 -3.43 11.48 -2.96
N HIS A 46 -4.59 11.97 -3.38
CA HIS A 46 -4.71 13.24 -4.08
C HIS A 46 -4.64 14.43 -3.10
N LYS A 47 -4.13 15.58 -3.57
CA LYS A 47 -3.78 16.73 -2.71
C LYS A 47 -4.97 17.44 -2.04
N ASP A 48 -6.19 17.17 -2.49
CA ASP A 48 -7.43 17.72 -1.95
C ASP A 48 -8.22 16.73 -1.06
N MET A 49 -7.60 15.59 -0.72
CA MET A 49 -8.18 14.61 0.19
C MET A 49 -8.56 15.27 1.53
N LYS A 50 -9.73 14.89 2.05
CA LYS A 50 -10.27 15.37 3.32
C LYS A 50 -10.54 14.19 4.24
N VAL A 51 -9.71 14.01 5.26
CA VAL A 51 -9.94 12.99 6.28
C VAL A 51 -10.97 13.48 7.28
N THR A 52 -11.79 12.53 7.74
CA THR A 52 -12.84 12.74 8.74
C THR A 52 -12.58 11.80 9.89
N HIS A 53 -12.11 12.34 11.01
CA HIS A 53 -11.91 11.59 12.23
C HIS A 53 -13.23 11.55 13.00
N PHE A 54 -13.68 10.34 13.33
CA PHE A 54 -14.85 10.11 14.17
C PHE A 54 -14.37 9.79 15.58
N PHE A 55 -14.59 10.73 16.50
CA PHE A 55 -14.40 10.52 17.93
C PHE A 55 -15.78 10.30 18.58
N PRO A 56 -15.87 9.69 19.78
CA PRO A 56 -17.15 9.44 20.43
C PRO A 56 -18.01 10.69 20.66
N ASN A 57 -17.38 11.87 20.80
CA ASN A 57 -18.04 13.13 21.15
C ASN A 57 -17.96 14.20 20.05
N GLU A 58 -17.17 13.99 18.99
CA GLU A 58 -16.97 14.98 17.92
C GLU A 58 -16.63 14.32 16.59
N THR A 59 -16.97 14.98 15.48
CA THR A 59 -16.54 14.58 14.13
C THR A 59 -15.73 15.70 13.52
N LEU A 60 -14.46 15.42 13.23
CA LEU A 60 -13.48 16.41 12.81
C LEU A 60 -13.10 16.17 11.34
N ARG A 61 -13.53 17.05 10.44
CA ARG A 61 -13.16 17.01 9.02
C ARG A 61 -12.12 18.08 8.72
N LYS A 62 -10.94 17.67 8.28
CA LYS A 62 -9.83 18.56 7.90
C LYS A 62 -9.31 18.21 6.50
N PRO A 63 -8.64 19.15 5.80
CA PRO A 63 -7.72 18.77 4.73
C PRO A 63 -6.67 17.81 5.30
N GLU A 64 -6.22 16.83 4.51
CA GLU A 64 -5.12 15.97 4.93
C GLU A 64 -3.83 16.79 5.13
N ASP A 65 -3.07 16.48 6.18
CA ASP A 65 -1.76 17.11 6.37
C ASP A 65 -0.84 16.74 5.19
N HIS A 66 -0.28 17.75 4.52
CA HIS A 66 0.56 17.55 3.35
C HIS A 66 1.93 16.90 3.67
N GLU A 67 2.37 16.85 4.93
CA GLU A 67 3.54 16.07 5.34
C GLU A 67 3.18 14.62 5.60
N GLU A 68 2.09 14.36 6.31
CA GLU A 68 1.56 13.00 6.50
C GLU A 68 1.18 12.36 5.16
N SER A 69 0.50 13.11 4.28
CA SER A 69 0.20 12.71 2.89
C SER A 69 1.46 12.28 2.12
N ARG A 70 2.56 13.04 2.23
CA ARG A 70 3.81 12.76 1.51
C ARG A 70 4.52 11.51 2.02
N TRP A 71 4.39 11.21 3.32
CA TRP A 71 4.87 9.95 3.88
C TRP A 71 3.97 8.79 3.44
N LEU A 72 2.65 8.93 3.61
CA LEU A 72 1.64 7.94 3.23
C LEU A 72 1.68 7.60 1.73
N GLN A 73 2.00 8.54 0.84
CA GLN A 73 2.16 8.26 -0.59
C GLN A 73 3.22 7.17 -0.86
N GLY A 74 4.27 7.04 -0.04
CA GLY A 74 5.28 5.97 -0.12
C GLY A 74 4.76 4.57 0.23
N CYS A 75 3.55 4.50 0.80
CA CYS A 75 2.96 3.29 1.37
C CYS A 75 1.98 2.59 0.44
N TYR A 76 1.43 3.26 -0.57
CA TYR A 76 0.39 2.69 -1.43
C TYR A 76 0.95 1.95 -2.63
N TYR A 77 0.32 0.83 -2.94
CA TYR A 77 0.68 -0.04 -4.06
C TYR A 77 -0.59 -0.45 -4.81
N LYS A 78 -0.49 -0.51 -6.14
CA LYS A 78 -1.53 -0.99 -7.05
C LYS A 78 -1.05 -2.18 -7.87
N GLY A 79 -1.98 -3.03 -8.28
CA GLY A 79 -1.66 -4.18 -9.12
C GLY A 79 -2.88 -4.99 -9.54
N SER A 80 -2.61 -6.24 -9.94
CA SER A 80 -3.60 -7.21 -10.37
C SER A 80 -3.19 -8.63 -9.98
N VAL A 81 -4.15 -9.56 -10.04
CA VAL A 81 -3.90 -10.99 -9.96
C VAL A 81 -3.34 -11.45 -11.32
N VAL A 82 -2.24 -12.19 -11.30
CA VAL A 82 -1.60 -12.75 -12.49
C VAL A 82 -2.56 -13.73 -13.16
N GLY A 83 -2.88 -13.46 -14.43
CA GLY A 83 -3.86 -14.23 -15.22
C GLY A 83 -5.26 -13.63 -15.25
N ASP A 84 -5.58 -12.64 -14.41
CA ASP A 84 -6.85 -11.91 -14.41
C ASP A 84 -6.62 -10.41 -14.66
N ALA A 85 -6.76 -10.00 -15.92
CA ALA A 85 -6.61 -8.61 -16.34
C ALA A 85 -7.79 -7.69 -15.94
N GLN A 86 -8.89 -8.23 -15.40
CA GLN A 86 -10.01 -7.42 -14.89
C GLN A 86 -9.91 -7.18 -13.38
N SER A 87 -9.07 -7.93 -12.67
CA SER A 87 -8.79 -7.69 -11.26
C SER A 87 -8.10 -6.34 -11.01
N ASN A 88 -8.42 -5.71 -9.87
CA ASN A 88 -7.74 -4.52 -9.39
C ASN A 88 -7.42 -4.69 -7.90
N VAL A 89 -6.14 -4.56 -7.55
CA VAL A 89 -5.65 -4.63 -6.17
C VAL A 89 -5.09 -3.26 -5.79
N ARG A 90 -5.43 -2.79 -4.59
CA ARG A 90 -4.80 -1.65 -3.92
C ARG A 90 -4.56 -2.00 -2.46
N VAL A 91 -3.38 -1.67 -1.95
CA VAL A 91 -2.95 -1.99 -0.57
C VAL A 91 -2.00 -0.92 -0.04
N SER A 92 -2.00 -0.71 1.27
CA SER A 92 -0.96 0.04 1.98
C SER A 92 -0.02 -0.96 2.65
N LEU A 93 1.30 -0.81 2.48
CA LEU A 93 2.29 -1.75 3.05
C LEU A 93 3.03 -1.21 4.30
N CYS A 94 2.74 0.01 4.75
CA CYS A 94 3.48 0.65 5.85
C CYS A 94 3.05 0.24 7.27
N GLU A 95 1.84 -0.32 7.46
CA GLU A 95 1.33 -0.68 8.80
C GLU A 95 0.94 -2.16 8.96
N GLY A 96 1.09 -2.97 7.89
CA GLY A 96 0.75 -4.40 7.87
C GLY A 96 -0.72 -4.66 7.56
#